data_AF-A0A7S7ZBT3-F1
#
_entry.id   AF-A0A7S7ZBT3-F1
#
_cell.length_a   1.000
_cell.length_b   1.000
_cell.length_c   1.000
_cell.angle_alpha   90.00
_cell.angle_beta   90.00
_cell.angle_gamma   90.00
#
_symmetry.space_group_name_H-M   'P 1'
#
loop_
_entity.id
_entity.type
_entity.pdbx_description
1 polymer ?
#
loop_
_entity_poly.entity_id
_entity_poly.type
_entity_poly.pdbx_seq_one_letter_code
_entity_poly.pdbx_strand_id
1 'polypeptide(L)'
;MRFHNQGNINSEDLVMWRDETLALRPFAEVGKSTSTVGYRDVSSGTVVVSIELPVELIERSIMESVSVEISLSSTGEICSIASGTTSDCSPSKSTISLDELVDALLRRNNLHMEEAKEGELKLLLERLQKSVWAVERAIATIEPAAT
;
A
#
# COMPACT_ATOMS: atom_id res chain seq x y z
N MET A 1 -6.76 72.77 -32.25
CA MET A 1 -7.85 71.84 -31.85
C MET A 1 -8.85 71.71 -32.98
N ARG A 2 -8.79 70.60 -33.72
CA ARG A 2 -9.88 70.06 -34.54
C ARG A 2 -9.68 68.55 -34.55
N PHE A 3 -10.63 67.82 -33.98
CA PHE A 3 -10.67 66.37 -34.02
C PHE A 3 -11.37 65.95 -35.32
N HIS A 4 -10.76 65.05 -36.09
CA HIS A 4 -11.46 64.25 -37.09
C HIS A 4 -11.28 62.80 -36.68
N ASN A 5 -12.41 62.22 -36.28
CA ASN A 5 -12.57 60.85 -35.85
C ASN A 5 -13.22 60.10 -37.02
N GLN A 6 -12.49 59.19 -37.65
CA GLN A 6 -13.03 58.13 -38.51
C GLN A 6 -11.95 57.11 -38.83
N GLY A 7 -11.87 56.10 -37.97
CA GLY A 7 -11.20 54.83 -38.23
C GLY A 7 -12.18 53.72 -37.87
N ASN A 8 -12.98 53.33 -38.86
CA ASN A 8 -13.92 52.23 -38.84
C ASN A 8 -13.21 50.94 -38.36
N ILE A 9 -13.43 50.56 -37.09
CA ILE A 9 -13.01 49.25 -36.60
C ILE A 9 -14.00 48.21 -37.14
N ASN A 10 -13.58 47.55 -38.21
CA ASN A 10 -14.30 46.44 -38.80
C ASN A 10 -14.56 45.37 -37.72
N SER A 11 -15.83 45.09 -37.51
CA SER A 11 -16.36 44.11 -36.55
C SER A 11 -16.20 42.68 -37.08
N GLU A 12 -14.97 42.25 -37.40
CA GLU A 12 -14.71 40.89 -37.88
C GLU A 12 -13.53 40.16 -37.21
N ASP A 13 -12.80 40.78 -36.27
CA ASP A 13 -11.78 40.10 -35.47
C ASP A 13 -12.23 39.82 -34.03
N LEU A 14 -13.51 39.43 -33.87
CA LEU A 14 -13.93 38.67 -32.69
C LEU A 14 -13.39 37.25 -32.87
N VAL A 15 -12.07 37.11 -32.65
CA VAL A 15 -11.46 35.82 -32.36
C VAL A 15 -12.22 35.28 -31.16
N MET A 16 -13.13 34.35 -31.45
CA MET A 16 -13.75 33.48 -30.48
C MET A 16 -12.59 32.81 -29.76
N TRP A 17 -12.23 33.32 -28.59
CA TRP A 17 -11.48 32.56 -27.61
C TRP A 17 -12.41 31.40 -27.30
N ARG A 18 -12.22 30.28 -28.01
CA ARG A 18 -12.89 29.06 -27.64
C ARG A 18 -12.45 28.84 -26.21
N ASP A 19 -13.43 28.85 -25.32
CA ASP A 19 -13.28 28.34 -23.98
C ASP A 19 -13.17 26.81 -24.13
N GLU A 20 -12.05 26.37 -24.71
CA GLU A 20 -11.62 24.98 -24.72
C GLU A 20 -11.25 24.69 -23.27
N THR A 21 -12.28 24.41 -22.48
CA THR A 21 -12.15 23.95 -21.10
C THR A 21 -11.32 22.67 -21.15
N LEU A 22 -10.05 22.79 -20.78
CA LEU A 22 -9.11 21.69 -20.73
C LEU A 22 -9.71 20.60 -19.83
N ALA A 23 -10.12 19.49 -20.44
CA ALA A 23 -10.54 18.32 -19.70
C ALA A 23 -9.28 17.63 -19.18
N LEU A 24 -9.00 17.75 -17.89
CA LEU A 24 -7.79 17.19 -17.28
C LEU A 24 -8.06 15.81 -16.68
N ARG A 25 -7.16 14.86 -16.95
CA ARG A 25 -7.14 13.54 -16.32
C ARG A 25 -5.86 13.37 -15.49
N PRO A 26 -5.96 12.97 -14.21
CA PRO A 26 -4.79 12.67 -13.41
C PRO A 26 -4.06 11.44 -13.97
N PHE A 27 -2.74 11.42 -13.83
CA PHE A 27 -1.91 10.26 -14.14
C PHE A 27 -0.80 10.10 -13.10
N ALA A 28 -0.31 8.87 -12.98
CA ALA A 28 0.86 8.52 -12.20
C ALA A 28 1.69 7.50 -13.00
N GLU A 29 2.99 7.74 -13.08
CA GLU A 29 3.98 6.87 -13.71
C GLU A 29 5.06 6.52 -12.69
N VAL A 30 5.31 5.24 -12.49
CA VAL A 30 6.26 4.75 -11.50
C VAL A 30 7.58 4.46 -12.18
N GLY A 31 8.63 5.20 -11.81
CA GLY A 31 10.01 4.93 -12.18
C GLY A 31 10.75 4.16 -11.10
N LYS A 32 12.04 3.90 -11.33
CA LYS A 32 12.90 3.15 -10.38
C LYS A 32 13.32 3.96 -9.15
N SER A 33 13.46 5.27 -9.31
CA SER A 33 13.95 6.20 -8.26
C SER A 33 13.04 7.40 -8.05
N THR A 34 12.26 7.74 -9.07
CA THR A 34 11.27 8.82 -9.02
C THR A 34 9.96 8.35 -9.63
N SER A 35 8.85 8.84 -9.10
CA SER A 35 7.51 8.68 -9.66
C SER A 35 7.01 10.03 -10.14
N THR A 36 6.40 10.05 -11.31
CA THR A 36 5.85 11.26 -11.93
C THR A 36 4.34 11.26 -11.75
N VAL A 37 3.81 12.31 -11.15
CA VAL A 37 2.36 12.50 -11.01
C VAL A 37 1.94 13.84 -11.61
N GLY A 38 0.77 13.89 -12.23
CA GLY A 38 0.34 15.11 -12.89
C GLY A 38 -1.01 15.01 -13.58
N TYR A 39 -1.25 15.95 -14.48
CA TYR A 39 -2.47 16.02 -15.28
C TYR A 39 -2.13 16.00 -16.78
N ARG A 40 -2.89 15.21 -17.52
CA ARG A 40 -2.88 15.19 -18.99
C ARG A 40 -4.19 15.76 -19.51
N ASP A 41 -4.11 16.49 -20.62
CA ASP A 41 -5.30 16.85 -21.37
C ASP A 41 -5.92 15.57 -21.97
N VAL A 42 -7.21 15.37 -21.74
CA VAL A 42 -7.97 14.21 -22.19
C VAL A 42 -8.04 14.16 -23.71
N SER A 43 -8.10 15.32 -24.37
CA SER A 43 -8.30 15.37 -25.82
C SER A 43 -7.03 15.03 -26.61
N SER A 44 -5.88 15.54 -26.16
CA SER A 44 -4.59 15.34 -26.84
C SER A 44 -3.71 14.26 -26.19
N GLY A 45 -3.98 13.87 -24.94
CA GLY A 45 -3.10 13.01 -24.13
C GLY A 45 -1.82 13.69 -23.65
N THR A 46 -1.64 14.98 -23.99
CA THR A 46 -0.44 15.76 -23.66
C THR A 46 -0.38 16.04 -22.16
N VAL A 47 0.80 15.92 -21.56
CA VAL A 47 1.03 16.32 -20.17
C VAL A 47 0.93 17.84 -20.08
N VAL A 48 -0.02 18.32 -19.27
CA VAL A 48 -0.22 19.74 -19.02
C VAL A 48 0.67 20.20 -17.87
N VAL A 49 0.76 19.38 -16.82
CA VAL A 49 1.64 19.62 -15.67
C VAL A 49 2.02 18.28 -15.04
N SER A 50 3.26 18.20 -14.56
CA SER A 50 3.74 17.05 -13.79
C SER A 50 4.74 17.50 -12.73
N ILE A 51 4.79 16.75 -11.65
CA ILE A 51 5.84 16.84 -10.63
C ILE A 51 6.52 15.47 -10.53
N GLU A 52 7.82 15.49 -10.26
CA GLU A 52 8.59 14.30 -9.95
C GLU A 52 8.75 14.19 -8.43
N LEU A 53 8.43 13.02 -7.90
CA LEU A 53 8.52 12.70 -6.49
C LEU A 53 9.53 11.57 -6.30
N PRO A 54 10.52 11.69 -5.38
CA PRO A 54 11.37 10.57 -5.01
C PRO A 54 10.53 9.40 -4.52
N VAL A 55 10.84 8.18 -4.98
CA VAL A 55 10.10 6.97 -4.58
C VAL A 55 10.20 6.76 -3.07
N GLU A 56 11.35 7.07 -2.48
CA GLU A 56 11.60 6.92 -1.04
C GLU A 56 10.68 7.82 -0.20
N LEU A 57 10.29 8.98 -0.74
CA LEU A 57 9.35 9.89 -0.07
C LEU A 57 7.95 9.28 -0.08
N ILE A 58 7.52 8.73 -1.22
CA ILE A 58 6.23 8.07 -1.37
C ILE A 58 6.15 6.84 -0.45
N GLU A 59 7.17 5.98 -0.45
CA GLU A 59 7.23 4.79 0.40
C GLU A 59 7.15 5.17 1.89
N ARG A 60 7.90 6.20 2.30
CA ARG A 60 7.84 6.69 3.68
C ARG A 60 6.44 7.19 4.04
N SER A 61 5.84 8.02 3.20
CA SER A 61 4.49 8.54 3.44
C SER A 61 3.44 7.42 3.47
N ILE A 62 3.56 6.41 2.60
CA ILE A 62 2.69 5.22 2.65
C ILE A 62 2.89 4.51 3.99
N MET A 63 4.12 4.24 4.40
CA MET A 63 4.43 3.53 5.65
C MET A 63 3.96 4.29 6.90
N GLU A 64 3.99 5.62 6.88
CA GLU A 64 3.43 6.47 7.95
C GLU A 64 1.89 6.46 7.99
N SER A 65 1.24 6.15 6.87
CA SER A 65 -0.21 6.17 6.71
C SER A 65 -0.88 4.79 6.75
N VAL A 66 -0.10 3.70 6.79
CA VAL A 66 -0.61 2.32 6.82
C VAL A 66 -0.54 1.78 8.25
N SER A 67 -1.65 1.23 8.71
CA SER A 67 -1.71 0.42 9.92
C SER A 67 -1.81 -1.06 9.55
N VAL A 68 -1.00 -1.90 10.18
CA VAL A 68 -1.05 -3.36 10.02
C VAL A 68 -1.53 -3.99 11.33
N GLU A 69 -2.66 -4.67 11.29
CA GLU A 69 -3.17 -5.47 12.40
C GLU A 69 -2.91 -6.95 12.12
N ILE A 70 -2.31 -7.64 13.09
CA ILE A 70 -2.05 -9.08 13.03
C ILE A 70 -2.84 -9.74 14.15
N SER A 71 -3.67 -10.73 13.79
CA SER A 71 -4.46 -11.52 14.73
C SER A 71 -4.17 -13.00 14.57
N LEU A 72 -4.20 -13.74 15.68
CA LEU A 72 -4.09 -15.20 15.72
C LEU A 72 -5.46 -15.77 16.12
N SER A 73 -6.03 -16.63 15.30
CA SER A 73 -7.28 -17.32 15.59
C SER A 73 -7.05 -18.49 16.57
N SER A 74 -8.14 -18.97 17.18
CA SER A 74 -8.10 -20.18 18.04
C SER A 74 -7.76 -21.46 17.27
N THR A 75 -7.89 -21.45 15.94
CA THR A 75 -7.52 -22.57 15.05
C THR A 75 -6.08 -22.49 14.56
N GLY A 76 -5.30 -21.47 14.97
CA GLY A 76 -3.92 -21.30 14.56
C GLY A 76 -3.74 -20.57 13.22
N GLU A 77 -4.76 -19.86 12.73
CA GLU A 77 -4.63 -19.02 11.55
C GLU A 77 -4.15 -17.62 11.93
N ILE A 78 -3.13 -17.13 11.21
CA ILE A 78 -2.60 -15.78 11.36
C ILE A 78 -3.20 -14.92 10.25
N CYS A 79 -4.00 -13.94 10.64
CA CYS A 79 -4.59 -12.97 9.72
C CYS A 79 -3.88 -11.63 9.86
N SER A 80 -3.37 -11.11 8.75
CA SER A 80 -2.81 -9.76 8.64
C SER A 80 -3.74 -8.88 7.82
N ILE A 81 -4.10 -7.73 8.37
CA ILE A 81 -4.91 -6.72 7.69
C ILE A 81 -4.10 -5.43 7.64
N ALA A 82 -3.78 -4.96 6.43
CA ALA A 82 -3.19 -3.64 6.24
C ALA A 82 -4.28 -2.67 5.78
N SER A 83 -4.48 -1.60 6.54
CA SER A 83 -5.46 -0.55 6.26
C SER A 83 -4.75 0.80 6.14
N GLY A 84 -5.01 1.54 5.07
CA GLY A 84 -4.55 2.93 4.94
C GLY A 84 -5.45 3.89 5.72
N THR A 85 -4.88 4.94 6.30
CA THR A 85 -5.66 6.03 6.93
C THR A 85 -6.32 6.95 5.90
N THR A 86 -5.96 6.84 4.63
CA THR A 86 -6.56 7.57 3.51
C THR A 86 -7.78 6.84 2.95
N SER A 87 -8.85 7.60 2.71
CA SER A 87 -10.22 7.17 2.31
C SER A 87 -10.32 6.05 1.26
N ASP A 88 -9.35 5.93 0.35
CA ASP A 88 -9.49 5.07 -0.84
C ASP A 88 -8.56 3.86 -0.84
N CYS A 89 -7.85 3.59 0.26
CA CYS A 89 -7.02 2.38 0.37
C CYS A 89 -7.90 1.20 0.82
N SER A 90 -8.26 0.32 -0.12
CA SER A 90 -8.95 -0.93 0.23
C SER A 90 -8.08 -1.76 1.16
N PRO A 91 -8.61 -2.25 2.30
CA PRO A 91 -7.82 -3.04 3.22
C PRO A 91 -7.33 -4.31 2.51
N SER A 92 -6.02 -4.57 2.60
CA SER A 92 -5.47 -5.83 2.11
C SER A 92 -5.50 -6.85 3.25
N LYS A 93 -6.07 -8.03 2.98
CA LYS A 93 -6.11 -9.13 3.95
C LYS A 93 -5.29 -10.29 3.42
N SER A 94 -4.39 -10.80 4.26
CA SER A 94 -3.64 -12.02 4.03
C SER A 94 -3.86 -12.97 5.21
N THR A 95 -3.99 -14.26 4.93
CA THR A 95 -4.14 -15.30 5.95
C THR A 95 -3.14 -16.42 5.66
N ILE A 96 -2.45 -16.90 6.70
CA ILE A 96 -1.52 -18.02 6.65
C ILE A 96 -1.72 -18.86 7.90
N SER A 97 -1.60 -20.18 7.81
CA SER A 97 -1.61 -21.03 9.00
C SER A 97 -0.29 -20.94 9.77
N LEU A 98 -0.33 -21.14 11.10
CA LEU A 98 0.87 -21.22 11.92
C LEU A 98 1.83 -22.31 11.40
N ASP A 99 1.29 -23.45 10.96
CA ASP A 99 2.09 -24.56 10.43
C ASP A 99 2.82 -24.17 9.13
N GLU A 100 2.13 -23.51 8.19
CA GLU A 100 2.75 -23.01 6.97
C GLU A 100 3.79 -21.92 7.25
N LEU A 101 3.56 -21.06 8.24
CA LEU A 101 4.53 -20.05 8.64
C LEU A 101 5.78 -20.69 9.24
N VAL A 102 5.62 -21.71 10.08
CA VAL A 102 6.74 -22.48 10.67
C VAL A 102 7.49 -23.23 9.58
N ASP A 103 6.80 -23.90 8.65
CA ASP A 103 7.44 -24.56 7.51
C ASP A 103 8.23 -23.56 6.68
N ALA A 104 7.62 -22.42 6.33
CA ALA A 104 8.27 -21.36 5.57
C ALA A 104 9.53 -20.85 6.27
N LEU A 105 9.48 -20.58 7.58
CA LEU A 105 10.64 -20.13 8.35
C LEU A 105 11.78 -21.17 8.37
N LEU A 106 11.43 -22.45 8.51
CA LEU A 106 12.40 -23.54 8.57
C LEU A 106 12.92 -24.00 7.20
N ARG A 107 12.46 -23.40 6.10
CA ARG A 107 13.02 -23.67 4.77
C ARG A 107 14.50 -23.30 4.75
N ARG A 108 15.31 -24.19 4.18
CA ARG A 108 16.77 -24.06 4.10
C ARG A 108 17.24 -22.68 3.61
N ASN A 109 16.57 -22.12 2.61
CA ASN A 109 16.93 -20.81 2.05
C ASN A 109 16.72 -19.69 3.08
N ASN A 110 15.64 -19.75 3.84
CA ASN A 110 15.31 -18.74 4.85
C ASN A 110 16.23 -18.86 6.06
N LEU A 111 16.50 -20.09 6.53
CA LEU A 111 17.50 -20.34 7.57
C LEU A 111 18.90 -19.84 7.18
N HIS A 112 19.27 -19.97 5.90
CA HIS A 112 20.54 -19.45 5.41
C HIS A 112 20.55 -17.92 5.34
N MET A 113 19.46 -17.30 4.88
CA MET A 113 19.31 -15.84 4.84
C MET A 113 19.33 -15.21 6.23
N GLU A 114 18.75 -15.87 7.23
CA GLU A 114 18.73 -15.42 8.62
C GLU A 114 20.00 -15.79 9.40
N GLU A 115 20.96 -16.49 8.77
CA GLU A 115 22.17 -17.01 9.40
C GLU A 115 21.88 -17.85 10.67
N ALA A 116 20.74 -18.55 10.68
CA ALA A 116 20.23 -19.24 11.86
C ALA A 116 21.16 -20.38 12.29
N LYS A 117 21.45 -20.45 13.60
CA LYS A 117 22.34 -21.46 14.18
C LYS A 117 21.55 -22.64 14.76
N GLU A 118 22.19 -23.81 14.79
CA GLU A 118 21.61 -25.02 15.39
C GLU A 118 21.13 -24.80 16.84
N GLY A 119 21.91 -24.03 17.64
CA GLY A 119 21.53 -23.70 19.02
C GLY A 119 20.25 -22.86 19.12
N GLU A 120 20.02 -21.95 18.18
CA GLU A 120 18.81 -21.12 18.13
C GLU A 120 17.60 -21.96 17.74
N LEU A 121 17.76 -22.90 16.80
CA LEU A 121 16.71 -23.84 16.42
C LEU A 121 16.35 -24.81 17.55
N LYS A 122 17.34 -25.27 18.34
CA LYS A 122 17.08 -26.06 19.55
C LYS A 122 16.28 -25.27 20.58
N LEU A 123 16.64 -24.00 20.81
CA LEU A 123 15.89 -23.13 21.71
C LEU A 123 14.45 -22.90 21.20
N LEU A 124 14.28 -22.70 19.89
CA LEU A 124 12.95 -22.59 19.28
C LEU A 124 12.12 -23.87 19.51
N LEU A 125 12.71 -25.04 19.32
CA LEU A 125 12.05 -26.33 19.57
C LEU A 125 11.59 -26.46 21.03
N GLU A 126 12.45 -26.14 22.00
CA GLU A 126 12.08 -26.15 23.42
C GLU A 126 10.90 -25.22 23.73
N ARG A 127 10.86 -24.04 23.10
CA ARG A 127 9.76 -23.08 23.27
C ARG A 127 8.46 -23.61 22.67
N LEU A 128 8.51 -24.21 21.48
CA LEU A 128 7.34 -24.81 20.84
C LEU A 128 6.77 -25.97 21.67
N GLN A 129 7.63 -26.83 22.22
CA GLN A 129 7.21 -27.91 23.12
C GLN A 129 6.50 -27.38 24.38
N LYS A 130 7.00 -26.29 24.98
CA LYS A 130 6.32 -25.64 26.10
C LYS A 130 4.94 -25.10 25.72
N SER A 131 4.79 -24.56 24.51
CA SER A 131 3.49 -24.11 23.99
C SER A 131 2.53 -25.27 23.82
N VAL A 132 2.98 -26.42 23.31
CA VAL A 132 2.17 -27.65 23.20
C VAL A 132 1.63 -28.05 24.58
N TRP A 133 2.49 -28.15 25.60
CA TRP A 133 2.06 -28.47 26.97
C TRP A 133 1.07 -27.44 27.55
N ALA A 134 1.21 -26.16 27.19
CA ALA A 134 0.25 -25.14 27.62
C ALA A 134 -1.13 -25.35 27.00
N VAL A 135 -1.21 -25.70 25.72
CA VAL A 135 -2.45 -26.01 25.02
C VAL A 135 -3.08 -27.28 25.57
N GLU A 136 -2.31 -28.35 25.77
CA GLU A 136 -2.81 -29.61 26.36
C GLU A 136 -3.44 -29.38 27.75
N ARG A 137 -2.80 -28.58 28.60
CA ARG A 137 -3.36 -28.21 29.92
C ARG A 137 -4.65 -27.40 29.80
N ALA A 138 -4.74 -26.48 28.84
CA ALA A 138 -5.95 -25.71 28.60
C ALA A 138 -7.10 -26.62 28.14
N ILE A 139 -6.83 -27.57 27.23
CA ILE A 139 -7.81 -28.59 26.79
C ILE A 139 -8.30 -29.40 27.99
N ALA A 140 -7.39 -29.91 28.81
CA ALA A 140 -7.71 -30.69 30.01
C ALA A 140 -8.53 -29.89 31.05
N THR A 141 -8.48 -28.55 31.01
CA THR A 141 -9.27 -27.66 31.89
C THR A 141 -10.67 -27.41 31.35
N ILE A 142 -10.91 -27.61 30.05
CA ILE A 142 -12.22 -27.42 29.40
C ILE A 142 -13.08 -28.69 29.45
N GLU A 143 -12.46 -29.88 29.45
CA GLU A 143 -13.17 -31.17 29.57
C GLU A 143 -13.82 -31.54 30.94
N PRO A 144 -13.51 -30.97 32.12
CA PRO A 144 -13.94 -31.56 33.40
C PRO A 144 -15.33 -31.13 33.90
N ALA A 145 -16.23 -30.62 33.05
CA ALA A 145 -17.58 -30.17 33.46
C ALA A 145 -18.75 -30.94 32.83
N ALA A 146 -18.51 -32.17 32.34
CA ALA A 146 -19.55 -33.08 31.86
C ALA A 146 -19.58 -34.36 32.71
N THR A 147 -20.02 -34.23 33.96
CA THR A 147 -20.46 -35.36 34.81
C THR A 147 -21.73 -34.99 35.53
#